data_AF-A0A1Q5HRX6-F1
#
_entry.id   AF-A0A1Q5HRX6-F1
#
_cell.length_a   1.000
_cell.length_b   1.000
_cell.length_c   1.000
_cell.angle_alpha   90.00
_cell.angle_beta   90.00
_cell.angle_gamma   90.00
#
_symmetry.space_group_name_H-M   'P 1'
#
loop_
_entity.id
_entity.type
_entity.pdbx_description
1 polymer ?
#
loop_
_entity_poly.entity_id
_entity_poly.type
_entity_poly.pdbx_seq_one_letter_code
_entity_poly.pdbx_strand_id
1 'polypeptide(L)' 'MVVGQNVALGRVYAGKTITIHVTDTELTIACDDGTRTLRRTTDQPVRNLKASRPRKVTTA' A
#
# COMPACT_ATOMS: atom_id res chain seq x y z
N MET A 1 4.20 15.93 -5.92
CA MET A 1 4.38 14.48 -6.08
C MET A 1 3.44 13.78 -5.09
N VAL A 2 2.41 13.08 -5.57
CA VAL A 2 1.64 12.17 -4.70
C VAL A 2 2.50 10.92 -4.59
N VAL A 3 3.14 10.72 -3.45
CA VAL A 3 4.03 9.58 -3.23
C VAL A 3 3.15 8.33 -3.11
N GLY A 4 3.06 7.58 -4.19
CA GLY A 4 2.36 6.30 -4.25
C GLY A 4 3.19 5.30 -5.05
N GLN A 5 3.17 4.04 -4.63
CA GLN A 5 3.79 2.93 -5.34
C GLN A 5 2.70 2.13 -6.05
N ASN A 6 2.80 2.03 -7.37
CA ASN A 6 1.91 1.17 -8.14
C ASN A 6 2.45 -0.27 -8.10
N VAL A 7 1.62 -1.21 -7.64
CA VAL A 7 1.95 -2.64 -7.63
C VAL A 7 1.04 -3.36 -8.62
N ALA A 8 1.64 -4.02 -9.61
CA ALA A 8 0.89 -4.82 -10.58
C ALA A 8 0.54 -6.19 -9.97
N LEU A 9 -0.74 -6.41 -9.72
CA LEU A 9 -1.25 -7.69 -9.21
C LEU A 9 -1.90 -8.58 -10.27
N GLY A 10 -2.31 -7.98 -11.39
CA GLY A 10 -3.01 -8.63 -12.49
C GLY A 10 -4.53 -8.52 -12.37
N ARG A 11 -5.24 -8.89 -13.44
CA ARG A 11 -6.71 -8.76 -13.55
C ARG A 11 -7.48 -9.67 -12.59
N VAL A 12 -6.87 -10.78 -12.14
CA VAL A 12 -7.49 -11.74 -11.23
C VAL A 12 -7.86 -11.14 -9.86
N TYR A 13 -7.20 -10.03 -9.48
CA TYR A 13 -7.48 -9.28 -8.25
C TYR A 13 -8.33 -8.02 -8.48
N ALA A 14 -8.80 -7.78 -9.69
CA ALA A 14 -9.64 -6.61 -9.99
C ALA A 14 -10.97 -6.69 -9.22
N GLY A 15 -11.35 -5.59 -8.57
CA GLY A 15 -12.58 -5.51 -7.77
C GLY A 15 -12.54 -6.29 -6.45
N LYS A 16 -11.42 -6.96 -6.12
CA LYS A 16 -11.24 -7.67 -4.86
C LYS A 16 -10.59 -6.77 -3.82
N THR A 17 -10.98 -6.95 -2.56
CA THR A 17 -10.24 -6.41 -1.41
C THR A 17 -9.14 -7.39 -1.06
N ILE A 18 -7.91 -6.89 -0.94
CA ILE A 18 -6.73 -7.67 -0.59
C ILE A 18 -6.09 -7.12 0.68
N THR A 19 -5.42 -8.00 1.43
CA THR A 19 -4.67 -7.62 2.63
C THR A 19 -3.21 -7.40 2.27
N ILE A 20 -2.68 -6.25 2.68
CA ILE A 20 -1.27 -5.90 2.51
C ILE A 20 -0.69 -5.60 3.89
N HIS A 21 0.35 -6.35 4.27
CA HIS A 21 1.20 -6.03 5.40
C HIS A 21 2.28 -5.05 4.94
N VAL A 22 2.36 -3.90 5.58
CA VAL A 22 3.30 -2.84 5.24
C VAL A 22 4.33 -2.73 6.35
N THR A 23 5.60 -2.93 6.02
CA THR A 23 6.74 -2.64 6.90
C THR A 23 7.44 -1.37 6.43
N ASP A 24 8.49 -0.97 7.13
CA ASP A 24 9.26 0.22 6.76
C ASP A 24 9.91 0.08 5.36
N THR A 25 10.30 -1.13 4.98
CA THR A 25 11.06 -1.37 3.74
C THR A 25 10.33 -2.27 2.74
N GLU A 26 9.25 -2.94 3.12
CA GLU A 26 8.59 -3.96 2.33
C GLU A 26 7.05 -3.88 2.37
N LEU A 27 6.43 -4.42 1.32
CA LEU A 27 5.00 -4.61 1.14
C LEU A 27 4.78 -6.11 0.91
N THR A 28 4.14 -6.78 1.86
CA THR A 28 3.80 -8.20 1.74
C THR A 28 2.31 -8.34 1.48
N ILE A 29 1.97 -8.83 0.30
CA ILE A 29 0.60 -8.93 -0.19
C ILE A 29 0.16 -10.39 -0.07
N ALA A 30 -0.92 -10.62 0.67
CA ALA A 30 -1.55 -11.93 0.74
C ALA A 30 -2.45 -12.11 -0.50
N CYS A 31 -2.03 -12.99 -1.41
CA CYS A 31 -2.79 -13.35 -2.60
C CYS A 31 -3.29 -14.80 -2.49
N ASP A 32 -4.31 -15.15 -3.27
CA ASP A 32 -4.92 -16.49 -3.28
C ASP A 32 -3.89 -17.55 -3.76
N ASP A 33 -2.96 -17.15 -4.63
CA ASP A 33 -1.88 -17.96 -5.19
C ASP A 33 -0.60 -17.97 -4.34
N GLY A 34 -0.61 -17.32 -3.17
CA GLY A 34 0.52 -17.23 -2.25
C GLY A 34 0.86 -15.81 -1.82
N THR A 35 1.94 -15.64 -1.05
CA THR A 35 2.38 -14.32 -0.61
C THR A 35 3.35 -13.70 -1.61
N ARG A 36 3.17 -12.40 -1.90
CA ARG A 36 4.07 -11.63 -2.75
C ARG A 36 4.71 -10.51 -1.94
N THR A 37 6.03 -10.51 -1.84
CA THR A 37 6.78 -9.46 -1.12
C THR A 37 7.46 -8.54 -2.11
N LEU A 38 7.27 -7.22 -1.94
CA LEU A 38 7.88 -6.19 -2.76
C LEU A 38 8.60 -5.16 -1.89
N ARG A 39 9.74 -4.65 -2.35
CA ARG A 39 10.43 -3.52 -1.69
C ARG A 39 9.62 -2.23 -1.86
N ARG A 40 9.61 -1.38 -0.83
CA ARG A 40 9.13 0.00 -0.97
C ARG A 40 10.03 0.78 -1.91
N THR A 41 9.42 1.59 -2.78
CA THR A 41 10.15 2.43 -3.77
C THR A 41 10.64 3.75 -3.20
N THR A 42 10.28 4.07 -1.97
CA THR A 42 10.63 5.31 -1.29
C THR A 42 10.68 5.09 0.21
N ASP A 43 11.76 5.57 0.81
CA ASP A 43 12.00 5.69 2.25
C ASP A 43 11.62 7.08 2.79
N GLN A 44 11.39 8.04 1.89
CA GLN A 44 11.03 9.40 2.29
C GLN A 44 9.74 9.43 3.12
N PRO A 45 9.73 10.18 4.25
CA PRO A 45 8.54 10.31 5.07
C PRO A 45 7.44 11.07 4.31
N VAL A 46 6.18 10.68 4.52
CA VAL A 46 5.02 11.39 3.96
C VAL A 46 4.88 12.74 4.65
N ARG A 47 5.22 13.83 3.94
CA ARG A 47 5.12 15.20 4.49
C ARG A 47 3.81 15.90 4.14
N ASN A 48 3.23 15.57 2.99
CA ASN A 48 2.04 16.24 2.47
C ASN A 48 0.92 15.23 2.26
N LEU A 49 -0.17 15.38 3.01
CA LEU A 49 -1.43 14.67 2.77
C LEU A 49 -2.36 15.59 1.97
N LYS A 50 -3.05 15.06 0.96
CA LYS A 50 -4.07 15.84 0.23
C LYS A 50 -5.16 16.27 1.20
N ALA A 51 -5.40 17.57 1.31
CA ALA A 51 -6.42 18.16 2.17
C ALA A 51 -7.83 17.61 1.92
N SER A 52 -8.13 17.19 0.68
CA SER A 52 -9.44 16.62 0.30
C SER A 52 -9.69 15.21 0.85
N ARG A 53 -8.70 14.57 1.48
CA ARG A 53 -8.86 13.24 2.08
C ARG A 53 -8.05 13.13 3.38
N PRO A 54 -8.46 13.87 4.44
CA PRO A 54 -7.82 13.74 5.74
C PRO A 54 -8.01 12.31 6.25
N ARG A 55 -6.93 11.68 6.70
CA ARG A 55 -7.02 10.38 7.35
C ARG A 55 -7.77 10.57 8.67
N LYS A 56 -8.80 9.77 8.93
CA LYS A 56 -9.36 9.66 10.29
C LYS A 56 -8.28 9.06 11.17
N VAL A 57 -7.78 9.84 12.12
CA VAL A 57 -6.90 9.31 13.17
C VAL A 57 -7.77 8.44 14.06
N THR A 58 -7.61 7.12 13.97
CA THR A 58 -8.17 6.22 14.98
C THR A 58 -7.20 6.27 16.15
N THR A 59 -7.53 7.08 17.15
CA THR A 59 -6.86 7.09 18.44
C THR A 59 -7.24 5.79 19.17
N ALA A 60 -6.24 5.06 19.66
CA ALA A 60 -6.44 3.92 20.56
C ALA A 60 -6.79 4.38 21.97
#